data_AF-A0A822AF71-F1
#
_entry.id   AF-A0A822AF71-F1
#
_cell.length_a   1.000
_cell.length_b   1.000
_cell.length_c   1.000
_cell.angle_alpha   90.00
_cell.angle_beta   90.00
_cell.angle_gamma   90.00
#
_symmetry.space_group_name_H-M   'P 1'
#
loop_
_entity.id
_entity.type
_entity.pdbx_description
1 polymer ?
#
loop_
_entity_poly.entity_id
_entity_poly.type
_entity_poly.pdbx_seq_one_letter_code
_entity_poly.pdbx_strand_id
1 'polypeptide(L)'
;MATSSRPCSIEACKSPSRTVCICCDKCYCMEHLAQHFGRINNKIPPLSDKINGLAKRLNKFASIEPSYLVALEKWRVEAHKTVEDYYESKRRDFIDDRRGKLEKEVERVRHTMDRLMRKHDAVQQDIDLLTQDIRLIEQKFSEFQSLRFTIHPLVI
;
A
#
# COMPACT_ATOMS: atom_id res chain seq x y z
N MET A 1 6.08 88.29 27.43
CA MET A 1 6.41 86.84 27.41
C MET A 1 7.45 86.62 26.32
N ALA A 2 8.71 86.37 26.69
CA ALA A 2 9.81 86.18 25.75
C ALA A 2 9.72 84.78 25.12
N THR A 3 9.44 84.72 23.82
CA THR A 3 9.52 83.48 23.05
C THR A 3 10.99 83.18 22.76
N SER A 4 11.60 82.34 23.60
CA SER A 4 12.92 81.76 23.35
C SER A 4 12.87 80.94 22.06
N SER A 5 13.23 81.56 20.93
CA SER A 5 13.42 80.83 19.67
C SER A 5 14.66 79.96 19.79
N ARG A 6 14.49 78.63 19.85
CA ARG A 6 15.63 77.70 19.80
C ARG A 6 16.40 77.87 18.49
N PRO A 7 17.73 77.80 18.49
CA PRO A 7 18.50 77.85 17.24
C PRO A 7 18.17 76.61 16.38
N CYS A 8 18.29 76.76 15.06
CA CYS A 8 18.24 75.62 14.15
C CYS A 8 19.36 74.63 14.49
N SER A 9 19.09 73.34 14.42
CA SER A 9 20.03 72.26 14.77
C SER A 9 21.19 72.09 13.75
N ILE A 10 21.33 73.04 12.83
CA ILE A 10 22.42 73.09 11.85
C ILE A 10 23.35 74.21 12.31
N GLU A 11 24.57 73.86 12.68
CA GLU A 11 25.54 74.75 13.36
C GLU A 11 25.86 76.03 12.56
N ALA A 12 25.71 76.00 11.23
CA ALA A 12 25.92 77.16 10.36
C ALA A 12 24.67 78.05 10.17
N CYS A 13 23.50 77.67 10.70
CA CYS A 13 22.23 78.36 10.46
C CYS A 13 21.90 79.33 11.59
N LYS A 14 21.88 80.64 11.29
CA LYS A 14 21.51 81.70 12.23
C LYS A 14 19.99 81.94 12.34
N SER A 15 19.19 81.27 11.52
CA SER A 15 17.74 81.44 11.50
C SER A 15 17.08 80.78 12.71
N PRO A 16 16.07 81.42 13.34
CA PRO A 16 15.36 80.82 14.46
C PRO A 16 14.61 79.56 14.00
N SER A 17 14.68 78.50 14.81
CA SER A 17 13.86 77.31 14.58
C SER A 17 12.38 77.68 14.72
N ARG A 18 11.56 77.16 13.80
CA ARG A 18 10.10 77.37 13.83
C ARG A 18 9.33 76.13 14.26
N THR A 19 9.95 74.95 14.17
CA THR A 19 9.30 73.68 14.53
C THR A 19 10.33 72.58 14.81
N VAL A 20 9.88 71.52 15.46
CA VAL A 20 10.65 70.31 15.78
C VAL A 20 10.22 69.20 14.82
N CYS A 21 11.19 68.52 14.22
CA CYS A 21 10.89 67.35 13.40
C CYS A 21 10.50 66.18 14.31
N ILE A 22 9.28 65.66 14.14
CA ILE A 22 8.76 64.51 14.92
C ILE A 22 9.59 63.24 14.71
N CYS A 23 10.25 63.09 13.57
CA CYS A 23 11.02 61.88 13.26
C CYS A 23 12.36 61.79 13.98
N CYS A 24 12.92 62.91 14.45
CA CYS A 24 14.26 62.93 15.05
C CYS A 24 14.44 63.93 16.21
N ASP A 25 13.35 64.57 16.66
CA ASP A 25 13.28 65.57 17.72
C ASP A 25 14.24 66.76 17.59
N LYS A 26 14.72 67.03 16.36
CA LYS A 26 15.62 68.16 16.05
C LYS A 26 14.82 69.40 15.64
N CYS A 27 15.27 70.55 16.13
CA CYS A 27 14.72 71.87 15.83
C CYS A 27 15.25 72.36 14.47
N TYR A 28 14.39 72.75 13.54
CA TYR A 28 14.82 73.26 12.23
C TYR A 28 14.12 74.59 11.87
N CYS A 29 14.81 75.42 11.10
CA CYS A 29 14.13 76.47 10.33
C CYS A 29 13.34 75.83 9.17
N MET A 30 12.37 76.55 8.60
CA MET A 30 11.47 75.99 7.57
C MET A 30 12.21 75.44 6.35
N GLU A 31 13.28 76.12 5.93
CA GLU A 31 14.10 75.69 4.78
C GLU A 31 14.84 74.38 5.05
N HIS A 32 15.53 74.29 6.19
CA HIS A 32 16.24 73.07 6.57
C HIS A 32 15.30 71.92 6.91
N LEU A 33 14.08 72.22 7.40
CA LEU A 33 13.04 71.22 7.57
C LEU A 33 12.57 70.66 6.22
N ALA A 34 12.34 71.52 5.22
CA ALA A 34 11.97 71.10 3.87
C ALA A 34 13.08 70.25 3.22
N GLN A 35 14.35 70.64 3.39
CA GLN A 35 15.49 69.84 2.95
C GLN A 35 15.58 68.50 3.69
N HIS A 36 15.31 68.49 5.00
CA HIS A 36 15.30 67.27 5.81
C HIS A 36 14.22 66.29 5.33
N PHE A 37 12.99 66.76 5.13
CA PHE A 37 11.92 65.95 4.56
C PHE A 37 12.20 65.52 3.13
N GLY A 38 12.81 66.39 2.30
CA GLY A 38 13.26 66.02 0.95
C GLY A 38 14.26 64.86 0.97
N ARG A 39 15.24 64.88 1.89
CA ARG A 39 16.20 63.77 2.07
C ARG A 39 15.55 62.47 2.54
N ILE A 40 14.53 62.55 3.41
CA ILE A 40 13.77 61.38 3.86
C ILE A 40 12.94 60.84 2.70
N ASN A 41 12.17 61.68 2.03
CA ASN A 41 11.30 61.30 0.92
C ASN A 41 12.10 60.71 -0.24
N ASN A 42 13.30 61.21 -0.53
CA ASN A 42 14.16 60.64 -1.56
C ASN A 42 14.69 59.23 -1.22
N LYS A 43 14.69 58.84 0.07
CA LYS A 43 15.09 57.50 0.51
C LYS A 43 13.93 56.49 0.54
N ILE A 44 12.68 56.96 0.52
CA ILE A 44 11.50 56.08 0.58
C ILE A 44 11.36 55.23 -0.70
N PRO A 45 11.43 55.78 -1.93
CA PRO A 45 11.34 54.99 -3.15
C PRO A 45 12.36 53.84 -3.23
N PRO A 46 13.68 54.04 -3.03
CA PRO A 46 14.64 52.94 -3.13
C PRO A 46 14.46 51.88 -2.02
N LEU A 47 13.88 52.23 -0.85
CA LEU A 47 13.53 51.26 0.17
C LEU A 47 12.30 50.44 -0.23
N SER A 48 11.28 51.09 -0.78
CA SER A 48 10.09 50.43 -1.34
C SER A 48 10.48 49.44 -2.43
N ASP A 49 11.36 49.85 -3.35
CA ASP A 49 11.87 49.00 -4.43
C ASP A 49 12.63 47.78 -3.88
N LYS A 50 13.43 47.96 -2.83
CA LYS A 50 14.11 46.84 -2.14
C LYS A 50 13.12 45.87 -1.51
N ILE A 51 12.12 46.38 -0.78
CA ILE A 51 11.08 45.55 -0.15
C ILE A 51 10.31 44.77 -1.21
N ASN A 52 9.89 45.45 -2.29
CA ASN A 52 9.20 44.81 -3.41
C ASN A 52 10.07 43.77 -4.12
N GLY A 53 11.37 44.03 -4.26
CA GLY A 53 12.33 43.07 -4.80
C GLY A 53 12.48 41.83 -3.92
N LEU A 54 12.55 42.00 -2.60
CA LEU A 54 12.59 40.91 -1.63
C LEU A 54 11.29 40.09 -1.64
N ALA A 55 10.13 40.75 -1.68
CA ALA A 55 8.83 40.09 -1.78
C ALA A 55 8.70 39.27 -3.08
N LYS A 56 9.14 39.82 -4.22
CA LYS A 56 9.17 39.08 -5.49
C LYS A 56 10.08 37.85 -5.42
N ARG A 57 11.25 37.94 -4.77
CA ARG A 57 12.15 36.81 -4.58
C ARG A 57 11.53 35.74 -3.69
N LEU A 58 10.88 36.14 -2.59
CA LEU A 58 10.18 35.23 -1.69
C LEU A 58 9.06 34.46 -2.42
N ASN A 59 8.26 35.16 -3.22
CA ASN A 59 7.18 34.54 -4.00
C ASN A 59 7.70 33.53 -5.03
N LYS A 60 8.88 33.74 -5.60
CA LYS A 60 9.51 32.74 -6.50
C LYS A 60 9.85 31.43 -5.79
N PHE A 61 10.17 31.46 -4.49
CA PHE A 61 10.40 30.23 -3.73
C PHE A 61 9.10 29.48 -3.44
N ALA A 62 7.98 30.19 -3.24
CA ALA A 62 6.68 29.57 -2.98
C ALA A 62 6.08 28.88 -4.21
N SER A 63 6.45 29.33 -5.42
CA SER A 63 5.90 28.81 -6.68
C SER A 63 6.71 27.66 -7.31
N ILE A 64 7.84 27.27 -6.70
CA ILE A 64 8.68 26.18 -7.21
C ILE A 64 8.46 24.99 -6.30
N GLU A 65 7.69 24.00 -6.75
CA GLU A 65 7.76 22.67 -6.16
C GLU A 65 9.18 22.14 -6.39
N PRO A 66 9.95 21.86 -5.34
CA PRO A 66 11.32 21.41 -5.52
C PRO A 66 11.32 20.06 -6.25
N SER A 67 12.15 19.94 -7.28
CA SER A 67 12.27 18.71 -8.07
C SER A 67 12.59 17.47 -7.22
N TYR A 68 13.24 17.65 -6.06
CA TYR A 68 13.51 16.58 -5.12
C TYR A 68 12.24 16.01 -4.48
N LEU A 69 11.19 16.81 -4.24
CA LEU A 69 9.93 16.32 -3.69
C LEU A 69 9.21 15.44 -4.72
N VAL A 70 9.19 15.85 -5.99
CA VAL A 70 8.65 15.04 -7.09
C VAL A 70 9.40 13.72 -7.23
N ALA A 71 10.74 13.76 -7.12
CA ALA A 71 11.57 12.57 -7.16
C ALA A 71 11.31 11.63 -5.97
N LEU A 72 11.15 12.18 -4.76
CA LEU A 72 10.82 11.41 -3.56
C LEU A 72 9.45 10.75 -3.67
N GLU A 73 8.44 11.47 -4.18
CA GLU A 73 7.10 10.91 -4.36
C GLU A 73 7.10 9.80 -5.40
N LYS A 74 7.82 10.00 -6.51
CA LYS A 74 8.03 8.95 -7.52
C LYS A 74 8.69 7.71 -6.91
N TRP A 75 9.77 7.91 -6.15
CA TRP A 75 10.48 6.81 -5.48
C TRP A 75 9.58 6.07 -4.49
N ARG A 76 8.76 6.79 -3.73
CA ARG A 76 7.75 6.22 -2.81
C ARG A 76 6.78 5.31 -3.56
N VAL A 77 6.20 5.79 -4.65
CA VAL A 77 5.24 5.03 -5.46
C VAL A 77 5.90 3.79 -6.09
N GLU A 78 7.11 3.93 -6.64
CA GLU A 78 7.84 2.82 -7.26
C GLU A 78 8.23 1.74 -6.22
N ALA A 79 8.66 2.16 -5.03
CA ALA A 79 8.98 1.23 -3.94
C ALA A 79 7.74 0.44 -3.50
N HIS A 80 6.61 1.11 -3.29
CA HIS A 80 5.35 0.44 -2.96
C HIS A 80 4.93 -0.56 -4.02
N LYS A 81 4.97 -0.16 -5.30
CA LYS A 81 4.64 -1.04 -6.41
C LYS A 81 5.55 -2.28 -6.46
N THR A 82 6.85 -2.09 -6.26
CA THR A 82 7.82 -3.21 -6.26
C THR A 82 7.52 -4.22 -5.16
N VAL A 83 7.16 -3.75 -3.97
CA VAL A 83 6.79 -4.62 -2.84
C VAL A 83 5.50 -5.39 -3.15
N GLU A 84 4.50 -4.71 -3.70
CA GLU A 84 3.22 -5.32 -4.07
C GLU A 84 3.39 -6.40 -5.14
N ASP A 85 4.12 -6.08 -6.21
CA ASP A 85 4.39 -7.00 -7.32
C ASP A 85 5.13 -8.26 -6.82
N TYR A 86 6.09 -8.09 -5.90
CA TYR A 86 6.79 -9.21 -5.27
C TYR A 86 5.86 -10.08 -4.42
N TYR A 87 5.03 -9.45 -3.59
CA TYR A 87 4.08 -10.15 -2.73
C TYR A 87 3.09 -10.98 -3.57
N GLU A 88 2.48 -10.37 -4.60
CA GLU A 88 1.53 -11.04 -5.49
C GLU A 88 2.20 -12.17 -6.28
N SER A 89 3.44 -12.00 -6.72
CA SER A 89 4.21 -13.09 -7.32
C SER A 89 4.37 -14.27 -6.35
N LYS A 90 4.83 -14.01 -5.12
CA LYS A 90 5.04 -15.08 -4.13
C LYS A 90 3.75 -15.75 -3.68
N ARG A 91 2.67 -14.99 -3.59
CA ARG A 91 1.34 -15.51 -3.30
C ARG A 91 0.87 -16.48 -4.39
N ARG A 92 1.07 -16.14 -5.68
CA ARG A 92 0.76 -17.05 -6.79
C ARG A 92 1.61 -18.31 -6.76
N ASP A 93 2.94 -18.16 -6.61
CA ASP A 93 3.86 -19.30 -6.51
C ASP A 93 3.42 -20.29 -5.42
N PHE A 94 3.02 -19.76 -4.25
CA PHE A 94 2.56 -20.56 -3.12
C PHE A 94 1.24 -21.30 -3.40
N ILE A 95 0.27 -20.63 -4.03
CA ILE A 95 -1.01 -21.23 -4.40
C ILE A 95 -0.79 -22.34 -5.43
N ASP A 96 0.05 -22.10 -6.43
CA ASP A 96 0.33 -23.06 -7.49
C ASP A 96 1.06 -24.31 -6.96
N ASP A 97 2.03 -24.15 -6.04
CA ASP A 97 2.68 -25.28 -5.36
C ASP A 97 1.66 -26.12 -4.55
N ARG A 98 0.78 -25.48 -3.77
CA ARG A 98 -0.24 -26.20 -3.01
C ARG A 98 -1.26 -26.90 -3.91
N ARG A 99 -1.67 -26.27 -5.01
CA ARG A 99 -2.57 -26.88 -6.00
C ARG A 99 -1.92 -28.12 -6.60
N GLY A 100 -0.66 -28.02 -7.03
CA GLY A 100 0.07 -29.16 -7.61
C GLY A 100 0.27 -30.32 -6.62
N LYS A 101 0.44 -30.03 -5.32
CA LYS A 101 0.47 -31.07 -4.28
C LYS A 101 -0.89 -31.75 -4.11
N LEU A 102 -1.97 -30.97 -4.06
CA LEU A 102 -3.32 -31.49 -3.92
C LEU A 102 -3.74 -32.35 -5.11
N GLU A 103 -3.40 -31.93 -6.34
CA GLU A 103 -3.64 -32.72 -7.55
C GLU A 103 -2.97 -34.09 -7.49
N LYS A 104 -1.72 -34.16 -7.02
CA LYS A 104 -1.00 -35.43 -6.81
C LYS A 104 -1.66 -36.32 -5.76
N GLU A 105 -2.18 -35.73 -4.69
CA GLU A 105 -2.91 -36.48 -3.66
C GLU A 105 -4.23 -37.05 -4.19
N VAL A 106 -5.00 -36.24 -4.92
CA VAL A 106 -6.23 -36.69 -5.61
C VAL A 106 -5.93 -37.85 -6.55
N GLU A 107 -4.85 -37.74 -7.32
CA GLU A 107 -4.47 -38.79 -8.27
C GLU A 107 -4.05 -40.08 -7.55
N ARG A 108 -3.34 -39.97 -6.42
CA ARG A 108 -3.01 -41.13 -5.57
C ARG A 108 -4.27 -41.81 -5.02
N VAL A 109 -5.27 -41.03 -4.60
CA VAL A 109 -6.55 -41.56 -4.11
C VAL A 109 -7.29 -42.28 -5.23
N ARG A 110 -7.35 -41.69 -6.43
CA ARG A 110 -7.95 -42.34 -7.62
C ARG A 110 -7.30 -43.68 -7.94
N HIS A 111 -5.97 -43.72 -8.02
CA HIS A 111 -5.24 -44.98 -8.25
C HIS A 111 -5.54 -46.04 -7.18
N THR A 112 -5.68 -45.61 -5.93
CA THR A 112 -6.04 -46.52 -4.83
C THR A 112 -7.46 -47.04 -4.99
N MET A 113 -8.40 -46.18 -5.36
CA MET A 113 -9.80 -46.54 -5.63
C MET A 113 -9.89 -47.56 -6.76
N ASP A 114 -9.25 -47.33 -7.90
CA ASP A 114 -9.25 -48.24 -9.04
C ASP A 114 -8.71 -49.63 -8.67
N ARG A 115 -7.66 -49.66 -7.83
CA ARG A 115 -7.11 -50.91 -7.31
C ARG A 115 -8.10 -51.64 -6.41
N LEU A 116 -8.83 -50.92 -5.56
CA LEU A 116 -9.84 -51.51 -4.68
C LEU A 116 -11.04 -52.03 -5.47
N MET A 117 -11.51 -51.29 -6.49
CA MET A 117 -12.59 -51.73 -7.37
C MET A 117 -12.24 -53.04 -8.08
N ARG A 118 -11.05 -53.14 -8.70
CA ARG A 118 -10.59 -54.38 -9.33
C ARG A 118 -10.55 -55.58 -8.37
N LYS A 119 -10.15 -55.35 -7.12
CA LYS A 119 -10.15 -56.40 -6.10
C LYS A 119 -11.57 -56.81 -5.70
N HIS A 120 -12.46 -55.84 -5.55
CA HIS A 120 -13.87 -56.10 -5.24
C HIS A 120 -14.52 -56.95 -6.34
N ASP A 121 -14.30 -56.61 -7.61
CA ASP A 121 -14.86 -57.35 -8.75
C ASP A 121 -14.36 -58.80 -8.79
N ALA A 122 -13.07 -59.04 -8.52
CA ALA A 122 -12.52 -60.39 -8.43
C ALA A 122 -13.13 -61.18 -7.27
N VAL A 123 -13.26 -60.58 -6.08
CA VAL A 123 -13.90 -61.22 -4.93
C VAL A 123 -15.37 -61.54 -5.20
N GLN A 124 -16.08 -60.65 -5.90
CA GLN A 124 -17.48 -60.90 -6.26
C GLN A 124 -17.61 -62.10 -7.20
N GLN A 125 -16.71 -62.22 -8.19
CA GLN A 125 -16.67 -63.40 -9.07
C GLN A 125 -16.39 -64.69 -8.30
N ASP A 126 -15.46 -64.66 -7.34
CA ASP A 126 -15.16 -65.81 -6.48
C ASP A 126 -16.38 -66.21 -5.61
N ILE A 127 -17.12 -65.24 -5.08
CA ILE A 127 -18.36 -65.47 -4.32
C ILE A 127 -19.44 -66.11 -5.20
N ASP A 128 -19.60 -65.64 -6.43
CA ASP A 128 -20.59 -66.18 -7.37
C ASP A 128 -20.27 -67.65 -7.72
N LEU A 129 -18.99 -67.98 -7.93
CA LEU A 129 -18.53 -69.36 -8.15
C LEU A 129 -18.81 -70.27 -6.94
N LEU A 130 -18.44 -69.84 -5.74
CA LEU A 130 -18.70 -70.61 -4.52
C LEU A 130 -20.19 -70.82 -4.27
N THR A 131 -21.01 -69.80 -4.57
CA THR A 131 -22.47 -69.91 -4.46
C THR A 131 -23.03 -70.96 -5.43
N GLN A 132 -22.49 -71.04 -6.65
CA GLN A 132 -22.87 -72.05 -7.62
C GLN A 132 -22.46 -73.46 -7.17
N ASP A 133 -21.25 -73.61 -6.64
CA ASP A 133 -20.73 -74.89 -6.13
C ASP A 133 -21.57 -75.39 -4.94
N ILE A 134 -21.94 -74.50 -4.00
CA ILE A 134 -22.82 -74.84 -2.87
C ILE A 134 -24.17 -75.37 -3.38
N ARG A 135 -24.80 -74.68 -4.35
CA ARG A 135 -26.08 -75.14 -4.93
C ARG A 135 -25.96 -76.50 -5.59
N LEU A 136 -24.85 -76.77 -6.29
CA LEU A 136 -24.56 -78.07 -6.88
C LEU A 136 -24.41 -79.16 -5.83
N ILE A 137 -23.74 -78.87 -4.71
CA ILE A 137 -23.61 -79.79 -3.58
C ILE A 137 -24.98 -80.07 -2.97
N GLU A 138 -25.79 -79.04 -2.71
CA GLU A 138 -27.16 -79.17 -2.17
C GLU A 138 -28.04 -80.05 -3.06
N GLN A 139 -27.95 -79.87 -4.39
CA GLN A 139 -28.67 -80.70 -5.35
C GLN A 139 -28.24 -82.17 -5.26
N LYS A 140 -26.93 -82.45 -5.31
CA LYS A 140 -26.41 -83.82 -5.18
C LYS A 140 -26.81 -84.45 -3.86
N PHE A 141 -26.80 -83.69 -2.77
CA PHE A 141 -27.22 -84.19 -1.45
C PHE A 141 -28.70 -84.57 -1.45
N SER A 142 -29.55 -83.76 -2.09
CA SER A 142 -30.98 -84.05 -2.25
C SER A 142 -31.22 -85.30 -3.10
N GLU A 143 -30.46 -85.48 -4.19
CA GLU A 143 -30.47 -86.68 -5.02
C GLU A 143 -30.08 -87.92 -4.19
N PHE A 144 -29.00 -87.85 -3.41
CA PHE A 144 -28.59 -88.94 -2.52
C PHE A 144 -29.65 -89.29 -1.47
N GLN A 145 -30.31 -88.30 -0.87
CA GLN A 145 -31.39 -88.53 0.09
C GLN A 145 -32.62 -89.20 -0.54
N SER A 146 -32.86 -88.96 -1.84
CA SER A 146 -33.97 -89.59 -2.58
C SER A 146 -33.71 -91.07 -2.93
N LEU A 147 -32.45 -91.52 -2.89
CA LEU A 147 -32.08 -92.92 -3.10
C LEU A 147 -32.46 -93.76 -1.87
N ARG A 148 -33.68 -94.32 -1.86
CA ARG A 148 -34.09 -95.35 -0.91
C ARG A 148 -33.51 -96.70 -1.34
N PHE A 149 -32.64 -97.27 -0.51
CA PHE A 149 -32.17 -98.65 -0.68
C PHE A 149 -33.12 -99.61 0.04
N THR A 150 -33.80 -100.46 -0.72
CA THR A 150 -34.60 -101.56 -0.15
C THR A 150 -33.69 -102.77 0.02
N ILE A 151 -33.03 -102.87 1.17
CA ILE A 151 -32.24 -104.06 1.53
C ILE A 151 -33.24 -105.19 1.81
N HIS A 152 -33.35 -106.13 0.88
CA HIS A 152 -34.09 -107.37 1.12
C HIS A 152 -33.15 -108.35 1.82
N PRO A 153 -33.58 -109.00 2.91
CA PRO A 153 -32.77 -110.00 3.57
C PRO A 153 -32.56 -111.20 2.64
N LEU A 154 -31.30 -111.58 2.44
CA LEU A 154 -30.93 -112.83 1.78
C LEU A 154 -31.36 -113.99 2.69
N VAL A 155 -32.42 -114.69 2.28
CA VAL A 155 -32.79 -115.98 2.88
C VAL A 155 -31.94 -117.04 2.19
N ILE A 156 -30.96 -117.55 2.94
CA ILE A 156 -30.15 -118.73 2.58
C ILE A 156 -30.90 -119.97 3.08
#